data_AF-A0A521NG20-F1
#
_entry.id   AF-A0A521NG20-F1
#
_cell.length_a   1.000
_cell.length_b   1.000
_cell.length_c   1.000
_cell.angle_alpha   90.00
_cell.angle_beta   90.00
_cell.angle_gamma   90.00
#
_symmetry.space_group_name_H-M   'P 1'
#
loop_
_entity.id
_entity.type
_entity.pdbx_description
1 polymer ?
#
loop_
_entity_poly.entity_id
_entity_poly.type
_entity_poly.pdbx_seq_one_letter_code
_entity_poly.pdbx_strand_id
1 'polypeptide(L)'
;MAAIEFALTFTFLFLILYGLATFGALFYTQQVVARSAEEGIRAATSFRSSNPAVFESTIRTAVVDSLEQSLVVPLTATNRRTWITQKVTIAITGTSTSAQVAVTVTYPYTGDSRLLPTVSILDTRWMPQQLRSSATGALLRL
;
A
#
# COMPACT_ATOMS: atom_id res chain seq x y z
N MET A 1 -46.77 7.21 0.38
CA MET A 1 -45.84 8.34 0.15
C MET A 1 -44.59 8.22 1.01
N ALA A 2 -44.71 8.06 2.33
CA ALA A 2 -43.55 7.90 3.24
C ALA A 2 -42.56 6.78 2.87
N ALA A 3 -43.03 5.67 2.28
CA ALA A 3 -42.14 4.58 1.85
C ALA A 3 -41.15 5.01 0.75
N ILE A 4 -41.54 5.91 -0.15
CA ILE A 4 -40.69 6.40 -1.24
C ILE A 4 -39.64 7.37 -0.67
N GLU A 5 -40.05 8.27 0.22
CA GLU A 5 -39.15 9.19 0.91
C GLU A 5 -38.10 8.44 1.74
N PHE A 6 -38.52 7.42 2.49
CA PHE A 6 -37.61 6.55 3.23
C PHE A 6 -36.62 5.81 2.31
N ALA A 7 -37.10 5.24 1.20
CA ALA A 7 -36.24 4.55 0.25
C ALA A 7 -35.18 5.49 -0.36
N LEU A 8 -35.55 6.73 -0.67
CA LEU A 8 -34.61 7.74 -1.18
C LEU A 8 -33.60 8.15 -0.11
N THR A 9 -34.03 8.51 1.10
CA THR A 9 -33.12 8.87 2.19
C THR A 9 -32.16 7.73 2.51
N PHE A 10 -32.66 6.50 2.56
CA PHE A 10 -31.86 5.31 2.78
C PHE A 10 -30.81 5.14 1.68
N THR A 11 -31.22 5.27 0.42
CA THR A 11 -30.30 5.19 -0.73
C THR A 11 -29.21 6.26 -0.66
N PHE A 12 -29.57 7.52 -0.40
CA PHE A 12 -28.61 8.62 -0.26
C PHE A 12 -27.63 8.40 0.89
N LEU A 13 -28.13 7.95 2.05
CA LEU A 13 -27.30 7.65 3.20
C LEU A 13 -26.30 6.53 2.89
N PHE A 14 -26.73 5.48 2.20
CA PHE A 14 -25.84 4.40 1.77
C PHE A 14 -24.79 4.86 0.75
N LEU A 15 -25.14 5.76 -0.17
CA LEU A 15 -24.18 6.35 -1.10
C LEU A 15 -23.11 7.17 -0.37
N ILE A 16 -23.51 7.96 0.63
CA ILE A 16 -22.57 8.73 1.46
C ILE A 16 -21.65 7.79 2.25
N LEU A 17 -22.21 6.77 2.91
CA LEU A 17 -21.43 5.78 3.66
C LEU A 17 -20.46 5.02 2.75
N TYR A 18 -20.91 4.60 1.56
CA TYR A 18 -20.06 3.93 0.57
C TYR A 18 -18.93 4.83 0.11
N GLY A 19 -19.22 6.10 -0.20
CA GLY A 19 -18.21 7.09 -0.56
C GLY A 19 -17.17 7.24 0.55
N LEU A 20 -17.62 7.49 1.78
CA LEU A 20 -16.74 7.65 2.94
C LEU A 20 -15.88 6.41 3.20
N ALA A 21 -16.47 5.23 3.14
CA ALA A 21 -15.74 3.98 3.31
C ALA A 21 -14.70 3.79 2.20
N THR A 22 -15.04 4.13 0.94
CA THR A 22 -14.12 4.00 -0.20
C THR A 22 -12.94 4.95 -0.09
N PHE A 23 -13.19 6.21 0.26
CA PHE A 23 -12.13 7.19 0.51
C PHE A 23 -11.30 6.82 1.73
N GLY A 24 -11.93 6.35 2.80
CA GLY A 24 -11.24 5.87 4.01
C GLY A 24 -10.32 4.69 3.71
N ALA A 25 -10.78 3.69 2.95
CA ALA A 25 -9.99 2.55 2.50
C ALA A 25 -8.79 2.97 1.64
N LEU A 26 -9.01 3.92 0.72
CA LEU A 26 -7.96 4.46 -0.14
C LEU A 26 -6.88 5.15 0.70
N PHE A 27 -7.29 6.03 1.61
CA PHE A 27 -6.39 6.79 2.47
C PHE A 27 -5.61 5.88 3.43
N TYR A 28 -6.30 4.92 4.06
CA TYR A 28 -5.66 3.90 4.88
C TYR A 28 -4.58 3.13 4.11
N THR A 29 -4.91 2.66 2.90
CA THR A 29 -3.95 1.93 2.06
C THR A 29 -2.74 2.80 1.72
N GLN A 30 -2.96 4.09 1.40
CA GLN A 30 -1.86 5.03 1.14
C GLN A 30 -0.97 5.22 2.37
N GLN A 31 -1.54 5.34 3.58
CA GLN A 31 -0.76 5.43 4.82
C GLN A 31 0.09 4.18 5.06
N VAL A 32 -0.48 2.99 4.82
CA VAL A 32 0.24 1.72 4.93
C VAL A 32 1.41 1.66 3.95
N VAL A 33 1.18 2.04 2.69
CA VAL A 33 2.22 2.06 1.65
C VAL A 33 3.33 3.04 2.03
N ALA A 34 2.99 4.24 2.54
CA ALA A 34 3.96 5.20 3.02
C ALA A 34 4.79 4.66 4.18
N ARG A 35 4.13 4.10 5.21
CA ARG A 35 4.81 3.46 6.35
C ARG A 35 5.74 2.33 5.90
N SER A 36 5.32 1.51 4.94
CA SER A 36 6.15 0.41 4.45
C SER A 36 7.43 0.90 3.76
N ALA A 37 7.36 2.01 3.02
CA ALA A 37 8.53 2.63 2.40
C ALA A 37 9.50 3.16 3.47
N GLU A 38 8.99 3.82 4.51
CA GLU A 38 9.77 4.29 5.64
C GLU A 38 10.43 3.15 6.42
N GLU A 39 9.73 2.04 6.63
CA GLU A 39 10.27 0.85 7.28
C GLU A 39 11.43 0.24 6.47
N GLY A 40 11.32 0.25 5.14
CA GLY A 40 12.43 -0.11 4.25
C GLY A 40 13.66 0.78 4.44
N ILE A 41 13.48 2.09 4.60
CA ILE A 41 14.58 3.02 4.89
C ILE A 41 15.15 2.80 6.30
N ARG A 42 14.30 2.51 7.28
CA ARG A 42 14.75 2.17 8.63
C ARG A 42 15.62 0.91 8.62
N ALA A 43 15.24 -0.09 7.83
CA ALA A 43 16.07 -1.27 7.61
C ALA A 43 17.38 -0.92 6.88
N ALA A 44 17.32 -0.09 5.84
CA ALA A 44 18.51 0.35 5.08
C ALA A 44 19.54 1.10 5.96
N THR A 45 19.07 1.92 6.90
CA THR A 45 19.92 2.74 7.77
C THR A 45 20.47 1.97 8.97
N SER A 46 19.71 1.02 9.50
CA SER A 46 20.13 0.16 10.62
C SER A 46 21.01 -1.01 10.18
N PHE A 47 20.82 -1.54 8.97
CA PHE A 47 21.57 -2.68 8.45
C PHE A 47 22.78 -2.26 7.61
N ARG A 48 23.98 -2.69 8.03
CA ARG A 48 25.24 -2.44 7.32
C ARG A 48 25.73 -3.75 6.71
N SER A 49 25.73 -3.82 5.37
CA SER A 49 26.31 -4.94 4.62
C SER A 49 27.07 -4.41 3.42
N SER A 50 28.31 -4.85 3.22
CA SER A 50 29.06 -4.57 1.99
C SER A 50 28.53 -5.36 0.79
N ASN A 51 27.75 -6.42 1.02
CA ASN A 51 27.10 -7.20 -0.02
C ASN A 51 25.79 -6.52 -0.47
N PRO A 52 25.69 -6.04 -1.73
CA PRO A 52 24.50 -5.35 -2.24
C PRO A 52 23.24 -6.22 -2.27
N ALA A 53 23.37 -7.53 -2.53
CA ALA A 53 22.22 -8.43 -2.59
C ALA A 53 21.59 -8.65 -1.21
N VAL A 54 22.42 -8.78 -0.17
CA VAL A 54 21.95 -8.92 1.22
C VAL A 54 21.36 -7.60 1.74
N PHE A 55 21.94 -6.47 1.32
CA PHE A 55 21.40 -5.16 1.64
C PHE A 55 20.00 -4.95 1.03
N GLU A 56 19.84 -5.23 -0.26
CA GLU A 56 18.56 -5.11 -0.95
C GLU A 56 17.51 -6.07 -0.36
N SER A 57 17.89 -7.34 -0.11
CA SER A 57 16.97 -8.32 0.45
C SER A 57 16.46 -7.93 1.82
N THR A 58 17.31 -7.34 2.67
CA THR A 58 16.92 -6.87 4.01
C THR A 58 15.89 -5.74 3.93
N ILE A 59 16.10 -4.77 3.04
CA ILE A 59 15.14 -3.67 2.80
C ILE A 59 13.82 -4.24 2.28
N ARG A 60 13.88 -5.14 1.30
CA ARG A 60 12.69 -5.76 0.71
C ARG A 60 11.89 -6.54 1.75
N THR A 61 12.56 -7.32 2.59
CA THR A 61 11.91 -8.06 3.68
C THR A 61 11.22 -7.10 4.64
N ALA A 62 11.87 -6.01 5.06
CA ALA A 62 11.25 -5.03 5.96
C ALA A 62 9.98 -4.38 5.38
N VAL A 63 10.00 -4.04 4.09
CA VAL A 63 8.81 -3.53 3.38
C VAL A 63 7.70 -4.59 3.35
N VAL A 64 8.04 -5.83 2.98
CA VAL A 64 7.09 -6.94 2.90
C VAL A 64 6.47 -7.25 4.27
N ASP A 65 7.27 -7.27 5.32
CA ASP A 65 6.82 -7.53 6.69
C ASP A 65 5.83 -6.45 7.16
N SER A 66 6.12 -5.19 6.86
CA SER A 66 5.22 -4.07 7.18
C SER A 66 3.89 -4.18 6.43
N LEU A 67 3.89 -4.64 5.17
CA LEU A 67 2.67 -4.83 4.39
C LEU A 67 1.88 -6.07 4.84
N GLU A 68 2.57 -7.13 5.23
CA GLU A 68 1.98 -8.39 5.69
C GLU A 68 1.16 -8.19 6.97
N GLN A 69 1.65 -7.35 7.88
CA GLN A 69 0.99 -6.99 9.13
C GLN A 69 -0.22 -6.04 8.95
N SER A 70 -0.48 -5.54 7.74
CA SER A 70 -1.54 -4.59 7.44
C SER A 70 -2.76 -5.24 6.79
N LEU A 71 -3.94 -4.64 6.89
CA LEU A 71 -5.18 -5.17 6.30
C LEU A 71 -5.28 -4.98 4.78
N VAL A 72 -4.24 -4.47 4.12
CA VAL A 72 -4.24 -4.19 2.67
C VAL A 72 -4.26 -5.45 1.80
N VAL A 73 -3.73 -6.57 2.29
CA VAL A 73 -3.74 -7.83 1.52
C VAL A 73 -5.15 -8.45 1.52
N PRO A 74 -5.67 -8.86 0.36
CA PRO A 74 -7.02 -9.41 0.24
C PRO A 74 -7.22 -10.66 1.09
N LEU A 75 -8.40 -10.82 1.69
CA LEU A 75 -8.76 -11.99 2.48
C LEU A 75 -8.79 -13.29 1.65
N THR A 76 -8.92 -13.16 0.33
CA THR A 76 -8.89 -14.28 -0.62
C THR A 76 -7.47 -14.80 -0.89
N ALA A 77 -6.42 -14.10 -0.44
CA ALA A 77 -5.04 -14.52 -0.63
C ALA A 77 -4.68 -15.66 0.34
N THR A 78 -4.44 -16.87 -0.20
CA THR A 78 -4.02 -18.05 0.59
C THR A 78 -2.71 -17.84 1.33
N ASN A 79 -1.78 -17.08 0.74
CA ASN A 79 -0.53 -16.67 1.39
C ASN A 79 -0.31 -15.18 1.16
N ARG A 80 -0.30 -14.43 2.27
CA ARG A 80 -0.23 -12.97 2.24
C ARG A 80 1.10 -12.46 1.69
N ARG A 81 2.20 -13.08 2.12
CA ARG A 81 3.55 -12.72 1.68
C ARG A 81 3.74 -13.01 0.18
N THR A 82 3.30 -14.17 -0.28
CA THR A 82 3.35 -14.51 -1.72
C THR A 82 2.58 -13.50 -2.55
N TRP A 83 1.36 -13.14 -2.12
CA TRP A 83 0.55 -12.12 -2.81
C TRP A 83 1.29 -10.78 -2.88
N ILE A 84 1.87 -10.31 -1.77
CA ILE A 84 2.64 -9.05 -1.73
C ILE A 84 3.80 -9.11 -2.73
N THR A 85 4.63 -10.16 -2.67
CA THR A 85 5.82 -10.27 -3.53
C THR A 85 5.49 -10.37 -5.02
N GLN A 86 4.29 -10.84 -5.39
CA GLN A 86 3.85 -10.96 -6.78
C GLN A 86 3.16 -9.69 -7.31
N LYS A 87 2.51 -8.93 -6.43
CA LYS A 87 1.62 -7.83 -6.83
C LYS A 87 2.20 -6.45 -6.51
N VAL A 88 2.99 -6.32 -5.46
CA VAL A 88 3.58 -5.06 -5.01
C VAL A 88 4.97 -4.91 -5.58
N THR A 89 5.21 -3.80 -6.28
CA THR A 89 6.53 -3.48 -6.83
C THR A 89 7.32 -2.66 -5.83
N ILE A 90 8.47 -3.18 -5.41
CA ILE A 90 9.41 -2.51 -4.52
C ILE A 90 10.66 -2.17 -5.35
N ALA A 91 10.91 -0.88 -5.53
CA ALA A 91 12.08 -0.35 -6.21
C ALA A 91 12.99 0.34 -5.21
N ILE A 92 14.26 -0.06 -5.20
CA ILE A 92 15.29 0.47 -4.31
C ILE A 92 16.33 1.18 -5.17
N THR A 93 16.55 2.46 -4.88
CA THR A 93 17.55 3.28 -5.58
C THR A 93 18.70 3.55 -4.63
N GLY A 94 19.90 3.16 -5.03
CA GLY A 94 21.10 3.24 -4.21
C GLY A 94 21.52 1.88 -3.66
N THR A 95 22.74 1.82 -3.15
CA THR A 95 23.40 0.63 -2.62
C THR A 95 23.94 0.92 -1.24
N SER A 96 24.46 -0.09 -0.54
CA SER A 96 25.06 0.08 0.79
C SER A 96 26.25 1.04 0.85
N THR A 97 26.84 1.39 -0.30
CA THR A 97 27.95 2.37 -0.43
C THR A 97 27.48 3.76 -0.85
N SER A 98 26.21 3.89 -1.22
CA SER A 98 25.61 5.17 -1.61
C SER A 98 25.48 6.10 -0.39
N ALA A 99 25.57 7.41 -0.59
CA ALA A 99 25.36 8.37 0.50
C ALA A 99 23.88 8.48 0.90
N GLN A 100 22.98 8.07 0.01
CA GLN A 100 21.54 8.13 0.17
C GLN A 100 20.92 6.91 -0.51
N VAL A 101 19.83 6.40 0.08
CA VAL A 101 19.01 5.32 -0.48
C VAL A 101 17.56 5.77 -0.50
N ALA A 102 16.85 5.43 -1.58
CA ALA A 102 15.43 5.64 -1.71
C ALA A 102 14.71 4.29 -1.86
N VAL A 103 13.59 4.14 -1.16
CA VAL A 103 12.71 2.98 -1.24
C VAL A 103 11.36 3.45 -1.76
N THR A 104 11.00 3.00 -2.96
CA THR A 104 9.70 3.23 -3.57
C THR A 104 8.86 1.98 -3.49
N VAL A 105 7.66 2.11 -2.94
CA VAL A 105 6.65 1.03 -2.89
C VAL A 105 5.49 1.41 -3.79
N THR A 106 5.17 0.54 -4.75
CA THR A 106 4.03 0.70 -5.67
C THR A 106 3.05 -0.45 -5.44
N TYR A 107 1.88 -0.10 -4.91
CA TYR A 107 0.80 -1.01 -4.57
C TYR A 107 -0.31 -0.93 -5.63
N PRO A 108 -0.76 -2.06 -6.21
CA PRO A 108 -1.86 -2.07 -7.16
C PRO A 108 -3.20 -1.86 -6.43
N TYR A 109 -4.00 -0.90 -6.87
CA TYR A 109 -5.31 -0.59 -6.27
C TYR A 109 -6.46 -0.91 -7.25
N THR A 110 -6.44 -2.13 -7.77
CA THR A 110 -7.40 -2.64 -8.76
C THR A 110 -7.91 -4.03 -8.39
N GLY A 111 -9.14 -4.33 -8.83
CA GLY A 111 -9.80 -5.62 -8.61
C GLY A 111 -9.77 -6.03 -7.14
N ASP A 112 -9.27 -7.24 -6.89
CA ASP A 112 -9.21 -7.88 -5.57
C ASP A 112 -8.33 -7.13 -4.57
N SER A 113 -7.44 -6.25 -5.01
CA SER A 113 -6.53 -5.47 -4.14
C SER A 113 -7.23 -4.31 -3.42
N ARG A 114 -8.51 -4.06 -3.74
CA ARG A 114 -9.35 -3.04 -3.11
C ARG A 114 -10.04 -3.64 -1.89
N LEU A 115 -10.11 -2.86 -0.80
CA LEU A 115 -10.77 -3.30 0.43
C LEU A 115 -12.28 -3.39 0.29
N LEU A 116 -12.87 -2.57 -0.60
CA LEU A 116 -14.30 -2.57 -0.85
C LEU A 116 -14.62 -3.15 -2.23
N PRO A 117 -15.67 -3.98 -2.33
CA PRO A 117 -16.14 -4.50 -3.60
C PRO A 117 -16.63 -3.34 -4.47
N THR A 118 -16.29 -3.38 -5.75
CA THR A 118 -16.79 -2.42 -6.74
C THR A 118 -18.25 -2.71 -7.02
N VAL A 119 -19.12 -1.71 -6.86
CA VAL A 119 -20.51 -1.81 -7.29
C VAL A 119 -20.63 -1.50 -8.78
N SER A 120 -21.24 -2.40 -9.55
CA SER A 120 -21.32 -2.30 -11.02
C SER A 120 -22.03 -1.03 -11.53
N ILE A 121 -22.84 -0.39 -10.69
CA ILE A 121 -23.61 0.81 -11.04
C ILE A 121 -22.82 2.11 -10.92
N LEU A 122 -21.67 2.10 -10.21
CA LEU A 122 -20.82 3.27 -10.04
C LEU A 122 -19.58 3.14 -10.93
N ASP A 123 -19.32 4.17 -11.73
CA ASP A 123 -18.05 4.28 -12.45
C ASP A 123 -16.92 4.37 -11.42
N THR A 124 -15.86 3.58 -11.60
CA THR A 124 -14.68 3.56 -10.72
C THR A 124 -13.44 4.19 -11.37
N ARG A 125 -13.61 4.85 -12.53
CA ARG A 125 -12.53 5.59 -13.23
C ARG A 125 -11.94 6.73 -12.40
N TRP A 126 -12.69 7.28 -11.46
CA TRP A 126 -12.21 8.31 -10.54
C TRP A 126 -11.23 7.77 -9.49
N MET A 127 -11.17 6.45 -9.30
CA MET A 127 -10.28 5.82 -8.33
C MET A 127 -8.90 5.59 -8.97
N PRO A 128 -7.80 5.84 -8.24
CA PRO A 128 -6.47 5.53 -8.72
C PRO A 128 -6.31 4.02 -8.90
N GLN A 129 -5.56 3.62 -9.93
CA GLN A 129 -5.25 2.22 -10.21
C GLN A 129 -4.03 1.72 -9.43
N GLN A 130 -3.22 2.64 -8.89
CA GLN A 130 -2.02 2.33 -8.13
C GLN A 130 -1.79 3.39 -7.07
N LEU A 131 -1.22 2.96 -5.95
CA LEU A 131 -0.79 3.80 -4.85
C LEU A 131 0.72 3.69 -4.74
N ARG A 132 1.39 4.84 -4.75
CA ARG A 132 2.85 4.91 -4.73
C ARG A 132 3.31 5.79 -3.58
N SER A 133 4.34 5.34 -2.89
CA SER A 133 5.09 6.15 -1.94
C SER A 133 6.58 5.93 -2.13
N SER A 134 7.38 6.95 -1.78
CA SER A 134 8.84 6.88 -1.77
C SER A 134 9.34 7.51 -0.48
N ALA A 135 10.21 6.78 0.21
CA ALA A 135 10.96 7.29 1.35
C ALA A 135 12.45 7.32 1.01
N THR A 136 13.17 8.30 1.54
CA THR A 136 14.60 8.47 1.25
C THR A 136 15.36 8.75 2.55
N GLY A 137 16.49 8.08 2.74
CA GLY A 137 17.32 8.20 3.94
C GLY A 137 18.81 8.30 3.60
N ALA A 138 19.54 9.07 4.41
CA ALA A 138 20.99 9.18 4.30
C ALA A 138 21.68 7.97 4.95
N LEU A 139 22.71 7.44 4.29
CA LEU A 139 23.59 6.44 4.87
C LEU A 139 24.84 7.16 5.40
N LEU A 140 24.99 7.20 6.72
CA LEU A 140 26.19 7.75 7.36
C LEU A 140 27.42 6.97 6.89
N ARG A 141 28.37 7.66 6.26
CA ARG A 141 29.71 7.14 5.98
C ARG A 141 30.54 7.38 7.24
N LEU A 142 31.00 6.30 7.88
CA LEU A 142 32.04 6.35 8.91
C LEU A 142 33.39 6.14 8.24
#